data_AF-A0A845X906-F1
#
_entry.id   AF-A0A845X906-F1
#
_cell.length_a   1.000
_cell.length_b   1.000
_cell.length_c   1.000
_cell.angle_alpha   90.00
_cell.angle_beta   90.00
_cell.angle_gamma   90.00
#
_symmetry.space_group_name_H-M   'P 1'
#
loop_
_entity.id
_entity.type
_entity.pdbx_description
1 polymer ?
#
loop_
_entity_poly.entity_id
_entity_poly.type
_entity_poly.pdbx_seq_one_letter_code
_entity_poly.pdbx_strand_id
1 'polypeptide(L)' 'NPQCLGIDDFEVMYSLSALDGSCLYAQAQTHHTCIHPVLRQRSPLPSELVQALEQIAQMNPESTAH' A
#
# COMPACT_ATOMS: atom_id res chain seq x y z
N ASN A 1 3.48 2.07 3.94
CA ASN A 1 2.40 3.08 3.92
C ASN A 1 1.72 3.01 2.55
N PRO A 2 0.44 2.62 2.46
CA PRO A 2 -0.24 2.59 1.18
C PRO A 2 -0.57 4.00 0.70
N GLN A 3 -0.29 4.30 -0.57
CA GLN A 3 -0.62 5.56 -1.23
C GLN A 3 -1.46 5.28 -2.48
N CYS A 4 -2.31 6.24 -2.87
CA CYS A 4 -3.14 6.20 -4.07
C CYS A 4 -3.96 4.90 -4.24
N LEU A 5 -5.11 4.81 -3.55
CA LEU A 5 -6.10 3.76 -3.76
C LEU A 5 -6.84 4.01 -5.08
N GLY A 6 -6.46 3.29 -6.13
CA GLY A 6 -7.23 3.18 -7.36
C GLY A 6 -8.42 2.24 -7.20
N ILE A 7 -9.21 2.08 -8.26
CA ILE A 7 -10.37 1.15 -8.25
C ILE A 7 -9.89 -0.30 -8.15
N ASP A 8 -8.78 -0.62 -8.82
CA ASP A 8 -8.23 -1.97 -8.99
C ASP A 8 -6.74 -2.07 -8.60
N ASP A 9 -6.15 -1.01 -8.09
CA ASP A 9 -4.71 -0.93 -7.79
C ASP A 9 -4.40 -0.05 -6.57
N PHE A 10 -3.20 -0.23 -6.03
CA PHE A 10 -2.66 0.59 -4.94
C PHE A 10 -1.13 0.53 -4.90
N GLU A 11 -0.51 1.55 -4.31
CA GLU A 11 0.94 1.56 -4.08
C GLU A 11 1.26 1.36 -2.61
N VAL A 12 2.40 0.72 -2.30
CA VAL A 12 2.92 0.59 -0.95
C VAL A 12 4.38 0.99 -0.90
N MET A 13 4.70 1.91 0.01
CA MET A 13 6.08 2.19 0.42
C MET A 13 6.46 1.32 1.62
N TYR A 14 7.48 0.48 1.45
CA TYR A 14 8.12 -0.30 2.51
C TYR A 14 9.39 0.40 2.97
N SER A 15 9.60 0.49 4.28
CA SER A 15 10.81 1.02 4.90
C SER A 15 11.40 -0.03 5.83
N LEU A 16 12.70 -0.29 5.70
CA LEU A 16 13.46 -1.12 6.63
C LEU A 16 14.36 -0.22 7.46
N SER A 17 14.09 -0.14 8.75
CA SER A 17 14.84 0.68 9.70
C SER A 17 15.37 -0.17 10.86
N ALA A 18 16.38 0.34 11.56
CA ALA A 18 16.78 -0.18 12.86
C ALA A 18 15.58 -0.18 13.84
N LEU A 19 15.56 -1.13 14.79
CA LEU A 19 14.43 -1.29 15.73
C LEU A 19 14.19 -0.06 16.60
N ASP A 20 15.24 0.72 16.87
CA ASP A 20 15.20 1.98 17.60
C ASP A 20 14.84 3.18 16.69
N GLY A 21 14.61 2.94 15.40
CA GLY A 21 14.32 3.96 14.39
C GLY A 21 15.53 4.84 14.00
N SER A 22 16.72 4.57 14.55
CA SER A 22 17.88 5.46 14.41
C SER A 22 18.46 5.54 12.99
N CYS A 23 18.23 4.49 12.19
CA CYS A 23 18.80 4.38 10.85
C CYS A 23 17.80 3.72 9.89
N LEU A 24 17.63 4.33 8.71
CA LEU A 24 16.92 3.74 7.58
C LEU A 24 17.92 2.99 6.70
N TYR A 25 17.73 1.68 6.54
CA TYR A 25 18.61 0.83 5.73
C TYR A 25 18.17 0.73 4.28
N ALA A 26 16.86 0.65 4.04
CA ALA A 26 16.31 0.48 2.70
C ALA A 26 14.87 0.97 2.60
N GLN A 27 14.47 1.34 1.38
CA GLN A 27 13.09 1.60 1.01
C GLN A 27 12.76 0.93 -0.32
N ALA A 28 11.51 0.55 -0.48
CA ALA A 28 10.99 0.01 -1.72
C ALA A 28 9.55 0.49 -1.95
N GLN A 29 9.30 1.02 -3.13
CA GLN A 29 7.95 1.31 -3.62
C GLN A 29 7.49 0.14 -4.48
N THR A 30 6.29 -0.37 -4.19
CA THR A 30 5.68 -1.46 -4.96
C THR A 30 4.28 -1.05 -5.41
N HIS A 31 3.99 -1.25 -6.69
CA HIS A 31 2.66 -1.09 -7.26
C HIS A 31 1.97 -2.45 -7.33
N HIS A 32 0.73 -2.53 -6.84
CA HIS A 32 -0.08 -3.73 -6.81
C HIS A 32 -1.33 -3.53 -7.67
N THR A 33 -1.63 -4.49 -8.54
CA THR A 33 -2.87 -4.52 -9.32
C THR A 33 -3.66 -5.78 -8.98
N CYS A 34 -4.95 -5.63 -8.74
CA CYS A 34 -5.87 -6.74 -8.51
C CYS A 34 -6.31 -7.35 -9.83
N ILE A 35 -6.04 -8.65 -9.97
CA ILE A 35 -6.35 -9.43 -11.16
C ILE A 35 -7.24 -10.60 -10.76
N HIS A 36 -8.34 -10.78 -11.48
CA HIS A 36 -9.18 -11.95 -11.35
C HIS A 36 -8.38 -13.21 -11.77
N PRO A 37 -8.20 -14.22 -10.90
CA PRO A 37 -7.23 -15.30 -11.13
C PRO A 37 -7.55 -16.18 -12.34
N VAL A 38 -8.84 -16.40 -12.62
CA VAL A 38 -9.29 -17.20 -13.78
C VAL A 38 -9.32 -16.38 -15.07
N LEU A 39 -10.01 -15.22 -15.06
CA LEU A 39 -10.20 -14.39 -16.24
C LEU A 39 -8.94 -13.62 -16.65
N ARG A 40 -7.94 -13.50 -15.75
CA ARG A 40 -6.72 -12.68 -15.92
C ARG A 40 -7.01 -11.23 -16.32
N GLN A 41 -8.17 -10.72 -15.90
CA GLN A 41 -8.60 -9.35 -16.12
C GLN A 41 -8.48 -8.57 -14.82
N ARG A 42 -8.31 -7.25 -14.94
CA ARG A 42 -8.36 -6.38 -13.76
C ARG A 42 -9.73 -6.46 -13.11
N SER A 43 -9.74 -6.42 -11.79
CA SER A 43 -10.95 -6.44 -10.98
C SER A 43 -10.85 -5.42 -9.87
N PRO A 44 -11.98 -4.84 -9.42
CA PRO A 44 -11.97 -3.95 -8.28
C PRO A 44 -11.32 -4.59 -7.06
N LEU A 45 -10.69 -3.77 -6.23
CA LEU A 45 -10.18 -4.21 -4.93
C LEU A 45 -11.34 -4.75 -4.06
N PRO A 46 -11.16 -5.88 -3.35
CA PRO A 46 -12.13 -6.36 -2.38
C PRO A 46 -12.41 -5.30 -1.29
N SER A 47 -13.66 -5.15 -0.87
CA SER A 47 -14.06 -4.12 0.10
C SER A 47 -13.31 -4.22 1.43
N GLU A 48 -13.04 -5.44 1.89
CA GLU A 48 -12.31 -5.70 3.12
C GLU A 48 -10.85 -5.24 3.01
N LEU A 49 -10.24 -5.37 1.82
CA LEU A 49 -8.89 -4.91 1.56
C LEU A 49 -8.84 -3.38 1.51
N VAL A 50 -9.81 -2.73 0.85
CA VAL A 50 -9.90 -1.27 0.82
C VAL A 50 -9.99 -0.70 2.24
N GLN A 51 -10.89 -1.25 3.06
CA GLN A 51 -11.04 -0.83 4.47
C GLN A 51 -9.73 -1.00 5.26
N ALA A 52 -9.03 -2.12 5.09
CA ALA A 52 -7.76 -2.36 5.77
C ALA A 52 -6.68 -1.35 5.33
N LEU A 53 -6.58 -1.06 4.03
CA LEU A 53 -5.62 -0.09 3.50
C LEU A 53 -5.91 1.33 3.99
N GLU A 54 -7.19 1.72 4.05
CA GLU A 54 -7.62 3.02 4.60
C GLU A 54 -7.26 3.16 6.09
N GLN A 55 -7.46 2.11 6.90
CA GLN A 55 -7.08 2.11 8.31
C GLN A 55 -5.56 2.26 8.47
N ILE A 56 -4.76 1.56 7.67
CA ILE A 56 -3.30 1.65 7.71
C ILE A 56 -2.83 3.06 7.34
N ALA A 57 -3.45 3.69 6.34
CA ALA A 57 -3.15 5.07 5.93
C ALA A 57 -3.47 6.07 7.05
N GLN A 58 -4.58 5.90 7.77
CA GLN A 58 -4.95 6.74 8.91
C GLN A 58 -4.01 6.58 10.11
N MET A 59 -3.47 5.37 10.33
CA MET A 59 -2.54 5.10 11.43
C MET A 59 -1.11 5.63 11.18
N ASN A 60 -0.75 5.93 9.93
CA ASN A 60 0.58 6.41 9.55
C ASN A 60 0.48 7.72 8.74
N PRO A 61 0.17 8.88 9.38
CA PRO A 61 -0.13 10.13 8.67
C PRO A 61 1.07 10.79 7.98
N GLU A 62 2.29 10.25 8.09
CA GLU A 62 3.51 10.83 7.50
C GLU A 62 3.62 10.68 5.96
N SER A 63 2.54 10.37 5.24
CA SER A 63 2.61 10.07 3.80
C SER A 63 1.40 10.55 2.98
N THR A 64 0.83 11.69 3.34
CA THR A 64 -0.13 12.45 2.50
C THR A 64 0.36 13.87 2.21
N ALA A 65 1.63 14.03 1.88
CA ALA A 65 2.16 15.26 1.31
C ALA A 65 3.36 14.94 0.40
N HIS A 66 3.10 14.75 -0.90
CA HIS A 66 3.70 15.50 -2.01
C HIS A 66 3.30 14.90 -3.36
#